data_AF-A0A8J6YV87-F1
#
_entry.id   AF-A0A8J6YV87-F1
#
_cell.length_a   1.000
_cell.length_b   1.000
_cell.length_c   1.000
_cell.angle_alpha   90.00
_cell.angle_beta   90.00
_cell.angle_gamma   90.00
#
_symmetry.space_group_name_H-M   'P 1'
#
loop_
_entity.id
_entity.type
_entity.pdbx_description
1 polymer ?
#
loop_
_entity_poly.entity_id
_entity_poly.type
_entity_poly.pdbx_seq_one_letter_code
_entity_poly.pdbx_strand_id
1 'polypeptide(L)'
;MDVLPCPTCGIRVFPESCLCANGHEIAYDARARTLVEAAAAPCCANRDRLGCSWTAAAEGELCLSCATTTVVPDLSAPGAEALFAATEAAKRWVLNGLMRLGWFLGETPELPEFRLMSEKIKGRRQVVMMGHADGVITLNIMEADPATAIRRKQEFDEPIRSMIGHVRHETAHFLHDRLGREQPGFLPAFRNLMGDERADYGEALERYYDQGPPPGWQDTHISEYAAAHPHEDWAESAANALHLEDLAQSAAELGIRVEGETMLDRAQTAGIGLNHMCRALGQPDPYPMVISPAVREKIEFALSWLDRRRRG
;
A
#
# COMPACT_ATOMS: atom_id res chain seq x y z
N MET A 1 10.63 6.01 0.76
CA MET A 1 11.10 4.99 1.73
C MET A 1 12.34 5.51 2.42
N ASP A 2 12.41 5.40 3.76
CA ASP A 2 13.59 5.80 4.51
C ASP A 2 14.75 4.86 4.19
N VAL A 3 15.97 5.39 4.10
CA VAL A 3 17.18 4.56 4.11
C VAL A 3 18.02 5.00 5.29
N LEU A 4 18.08 4.15 6.31
CA LEU A 4 18.53 4.51 7.64
C LEU A 4 19.95 3.98 7.91
N PRO A 5 20.76 4.68 8.71
CA PRO A 5 22.09 4.19 9.06
C PRO A 5 21.97 2.96 9.98
N CYS A 6 22.74 1.92 9.70
CA CYS A 6 22.95 0.80 10.62
C CYS A 6 23.53 1.33 11.94
N PRO A 7 22.98 0.95 13.11
CA PRO A 7 23.42 1.47 14.41
C PRO A 7 24.87 1.09 14.74
N THR A 8 25.37 -0.02 14.19
CA THR A 8 26.72 -0.53 14.47
C THR A 8 27.78 0.07 13.55
N CYS A 9 27.52 0.17 12.24
CA CYS A 9 28.54 0.55 11.26
C CYS A 9 28.17 1.74 10.35
N GLY A 10 27.01 2.36 10.55
CA GLY A 10 26.58 3.58 9.84
C GLY A 10 26.21 3.41 8.36
N ILE A 11 26.40 2.23 7.77
CA ILE A 11 26.00 1.98 6.37
C ILE A 11 24.48 2.17 6.22
N ARG A 12 24.05 2.79 5.12
CA ARG A 12 22.63 3.01 4.86
C ARG A 12 21.96 1.71 4.42
N VAL A 13 20.84 1.37 5.07
CA VAL A 13 20.10 0.13 4.86
C VAL A 13 18.60 0.43 4.77
N PHE A 14 17.90 -0.37 3.97
CA PHE A 14 16.45 -0.35 3.92
C PHE A 14 15.86 -0.98 5.19
N PRO A 15 14.89 -0.33 5.86
CA PRO A 15 14.24 -0.83 7.08
C PRO A 15 13.67 -2.26 6.99
N GLU A 16 13.38 -2.74 5.79
CA GLU A 16 12.88 -4.09 5.49
C GLU A 16 13.96 -5.17 5.67
N SER A 17 15.23 -4.77 5.73
CA SER A 17 16.35 -5.69 5.83
C SER A 17 16.59 -6.11 7.28
N CYS A 18 16.79 -7.41 7.50
CA CYS A 18 17.17 -7.97 8.80
C CYS A 18 18.67 -7.89 9.07
N LEU A 19 19.47 -7.58 8.06
CA LEU A 19 20.93 -7.54 8.07
C LEU A 19 21.39 -6.32 7.27
N CYS A 20 22.47 -5.67 7.70
CA CYS A 20 23.18 -4.71 6.85
C CYS A 20 24.17 -5.43 5.92
N ALA A 21 24.76 -4.71 4.95
CA ALA A 21 25.71 -5.30 4.02
C ALA A 21 27.01 -5.83 4.68
N ASN A 22 27.32 -5.38 5.91
CA ASN A 22 28.43 -5.90 6.71
C ASN A 22 28.03 -7.08 7.62
N GLY A 23 26.78 -7.56 7.53
CA GLY A 23 26.31 -8.73 8.29
C GLY A 23 25.84 -8.44 9.72
N HIS A 24 25.76 -7.18 10.15
CA HIS A 24 25.18 -6.86 11.47
C HIS A 24 23.67 -7.09 11.45
N GLU A 25 23.16 -7.82 12.45
CA GLU A 25 21.73 -8.03 12.65
C GLU A 25 21.06 -6.77 13.17
N ILE A 26 20.03 -6.33 12.45
CA ILE A 26 19.30 -5.10 12.74
C ILE A 26 17.81 -5.38 12.86
N ALA A 27 17.12 -4.52 13.58
CA ALA A 27 15.67 -4.45 13.63
C ALA A 27 15.22 -3.00 13.41
N TYR A 28 13.99 -2.83 12.95
CA TYR A 28 13.36 -1.54 12.68
C TYR A 28 12.30 -1.23 13.72
N ASP A 29 12.51 -0.17 14.49
CA ASP A 29 11.47 0.41 15.33
C ASP A 29 10.61 1.32 14.46
N ALA A 30 9.42 0.84 14.08
CA ALA A 30 8.52 1.60 13.21
C ALA A 30 7.91 2.84 13.89
N ARG A 31 7.82 2.87 15.22
CA ARG A 31 7.29 4.03 15.97
C ARG A 31 8.34 5.13 16.07
N ALA A 32 9.57 4.76 16.42
CA ALA A 32 10.70 5.69 16.47
C ALA A 32 11.27 6.02 15.08
N ARG A 33 10.97 5.18 14.07
CA ARG A 33 11.49 5.24 12.69
C ARG A 33 13.02 5.16 12.65
N THR A 34 13.59 4.26 13.44
CA THR A 34 15.04 4.06 13.55
C THR A 34 15.42 2.59 13.41
N LEU A 35 16.66 2.34 13.00
CA LEU A 35 17.26 1.01 13.09
C LEU A 35 17.93 0.85 14.45
N VAL A 36 17.76 -0.34 15.04
CA VAL A 36 18.38 -0.77 16.30
C VAL A 36 19.12 -2.08 16.08
N GLU A 37 20.08 -2.39 16.96
CA GLU A 37 20.71 -3.72 16.96
C GLU A 37 19.65 -4.76 17.33
N ALA A 38 19.56 -5.86 16.57
CA ALA A 38 18.51 -6.86 16.80
C ALA A 38 18.57 -7.47 18.21
N ALA A 39 19.76 -7.56 18.81
CA ALA A 39 19.96 -8.05 20.17
C ALA A 39 19.56 -7.03 21.26
N ALA A 40 19.36 -5.75 20.91
CA ALA A 40 19.05 -4.68 21.86
C ALA A 40 17.55 -4.41 22.02
N ALA A 41 16.69 -5.07 21.24
CA ALA A 41 15.24 -4.90 21.29
C ALA A 41 14.52 -6.21 20.95
N PRO A 42 13.31 -6.46 21.51
CA PRO A 42 12.51 -7.60 21.10
C PRO A 42 12.20 -7.53 19.60
N CYS A 43 12.54 -8.57 18.86
CA CYS A 43 12.18 -8.70 17.46
C CYS A 43 10.81 -9.38 17.31
N CYS A 44 10.11 -9.10 16.20
CA CYS A 44 8.87 -9.78 15.85
C CYS A 44 9.02 -11.30 15.86
N ALA A 45 8.04 -12.02 16.41
CA ALA A 45 8.01 -13.48 16.39
C ALA A 45 8.01 -14.09 14.97
N ASN A 46 7.62 -13.30 13.96
CA ASN A 46 7.70 -13.68 12.54
C ASN A 46 9.07 -13.37 11.89
N ARG A 47 10.09 -12.98 12.67
CA ARG A 47 11.42 -12.63 12.15
C ARG A 47 12.03 -13.77 11.34
N ASP A 48 12.21 -14.94 11.95
CA ASP A 48 12.91 -16.06 11.32
C ASP A 48 12.09 -16.71 10.21
N ARG A 49 10.77 -16.75 10.40
CA ARG A 49 9.84 -17.39 9.47
C ARG A 49 9.57 -16.55 8.22
N LEU A 50 9.33 -15.25 8.38
CA LEU A 50 8.86 -14.36 7.31
C LEU A 50 9.86 -13.25 6.96
N GLY A 51 11.05 -13.25 7.56
CA GLY A 51 12.03 -12.17 7.39
C GLY A 51 11.54 -10.83 7.92
N CYS A 52 10.69 -10.82 8.97
CA CYS A 52 10.16 -9.58 9.52
C CYS A 52 11.27 -8.80 10.26
N SER A 53 11.59 -7.61 9.77
CA SER A 53 12.61 -6.74 10.36
C SER A 53 12.12 -5.89 11.54
N TRP A 54 10.82 -5.82 11.81
CA TRP A 54 10.27 -4.89 12.80
C TRP A 54 10.49 -5.37 14.25
N THR A 55 10.64 -4.42 15.18
CA THR A 55 10.61 -4.68 16.62
C THR A 55 9.19 -5.01 17.12
N ALA A 56 9.11 -5.70 18.26
CA ALA A 56 7.90 -6.02 18.99
C ALA A 56 7.94 -5.39 20.39
N ALA A 57 6.80 -5.40 21.11
CA ALA A 57 6.72 -4.83 22.45
C ALA A 57 7.42 -5.72 23.49
N ALA A 58 7.29 -7.04 23.37
CA ALA A 58 8.00 -8.02 24.19
C ALA A 58 8.54 -9.20 23.36
N GLU A 59 9.42 -10.00 23.98
CA GLU A 59 9.96 -11.22 23.36
C GLU A 59 8.85 -12.23 23.05
N GLY A 60 8.90 -12.83 21.86
CA GLY A 60 7.90 -13.81 21.41
C GLY A 60 6.59 -13.20 20.92
N GLU A 61 6.44 -11.87 20.94
CA GLU A 61 5.25 -11.19 20.41
C GLU A 61 5.38 -10.81 18.93
N LEU A 62 4.24 -10.58 18.29
CA LEU A 62 4.20 -10.03 16.94
C LEU A 62 4.41 -8.51 16.98
N CYS A 63 5.12 -7.96 15.97
CA CYS A 63 5.21 -6.51 15.79
C CYS A 63 3.84 -5.90 15.47
N LEU A 64 3.74 -4.56 15.56
CA LEU A 64 2.51 -3.81 15.29
C LEU A 64 1.85 -4.19 13.95
N SER A 65 2.65 -4.43 12.91
CA SER A 65 2.12 -4.83 11.59
C SER A 65 1.70 -6.30 11.56
N CYS A 66 2.54 -7.24 12.02
CA CYS A 66 2.19 -8.66 11.95
C CYS A 66 1.01 -9.01 12.87
N ALA A 67 0.84 -8.29 13.98
CA ALA A 67 -0.29 -8.44 14.89
C ALA A 67 -1.65 -8.10 14.25
N THR A 68 -1.67 -7.34 13.14
CA THR A 68 -2.93 -7.06 12.43
C THR A 68 -3.44 -8.22 11.59
N THR A 69 -2.63 -9.26 11.33
CA THR A 69 -3.09 -10.45 10.61
C THR A 69 -3.78 -11.41 11.58
N THR A 70 -5.11 -11.44 11.54
CA THR A 70 -5.94 -12.30 12.39
C THR A 70 -6.23 -13.65 11.75
N VAL A 71 -6.17 -13.73 10.42
CA VAL A 71 -6.26 -14.99 9.67
C VAL A 71 -4.99 -15.18 8.86
N VAL A 72 -4.23 -16.21 9.24
CA VAL A 72 -3.04 -16.69 8.54
C VAL A 72 -3.48 -17.60 7.39
N PRO A 73 -2.90 -17.48 6.19
CA PRO A 73 -3.32 -18.28 5.04
C PRO A 73 -2.98 -19.76 5.24
N ASP A 74 -3.64 -20.63 4.49
CA ASP A 74 -3.23 -22.03 4.39
C ASP A 74 -1.89 -22.10 3.65
N LEU A 75 -0.88 -22.71 4.30
CA LEU A 75 0.50 -22.80 3.82
C LEU A 75 0.86 -24.19 3.28
N SER A 76 -0.13 -25.05 3.05
CA SER A 76 0.09 -26.42 2.57
C SER A 76 0.55 -26.50 1.12
N ALA A 77 0.31 -25.46 0.32
CA ALA A 77 0.75 -25.39 -1.06
C ALA A 77 2.24 -25.01 -1.15
N PRO A 78 3.02 -25.62 -2.07
CA PRO A 78 4.39 -25.21 -2.32
C PRO A 78 4.51 -23.71 -2.61
N GLY A 79 5.45 -23.03 -1.96
CA GLY A 79 5.69 -21.60 -2.12
C GLY A 79 4.73 -20.67 -1.34
N ALA A 80 3.69 -21.20 -0.69
CA ALA A 80 2.73 -20.38 0.04
C ALA A 80 3.37 -19.56 1.17
N GLU A 81 4.39 -20.08 1.85
CA GLU A 81 5.10 -19.33 2.91
C GLU A 81 5.88 -18.13 2.34
N ALA A 82 6.49 -18.27 1.16
CA ALA A 82 7.17 -17.16 0.49
C ALA A 82 6.17 -16.08 0.04
N LEU A 83 5.01 -16.48 -0.47
CA LEU A 83 3.93 -15.55 -0.82
C LEU A 83 3.39 -14.84 0.42
N PHE A 84 3.18 -15.56 1.52
CA PHE A 84 2.77 -14.97 2.78
C PHE A 84 3.81 -13.97 3.31
N ALA A 85 5.10 -14.30 3.28
CA ALA A 85 6.18 -13.39 3.66
C ALA A 85 6.19 -12.11 2.80
N ALA A 86 6.00 -12.25 1.48
CA ALA A 86 5.92 -11.13 0.55
C ALA A 86 4.67 -10.25 0.79
N THR A 87 3.51 -10.85 1.07
CA THR A 87 2.30 -10.12 1.47
C THR A 87 2.49 -9.33 2.76
N GLU A 88 3.07 -9.95 3.79
CA GLU A 88 3.40 -9.28 5.04
C GLU A 88 4.43 -8.15 4.86
N ALA A 89 5.41 -8.32 3.97
CA ALA A 89 6.36 -7.27 3.63
C ALA A 89 5.67 -6.06 2.96
N ALA A 90 4.78 -6.30 2.00
CA ALA A 90 3.98 -5.24 1.38
C ALA A 90 3.05 -4.55 2.39
N LYS A 91 2.47 -5.30 3.34
CA LYS A 91 1.67 -4.72 4.43
C LYS A 91 2.51 -3.80 5.31
N ARG A 92 3.69 -4.25 5.75
CA ARG A 92 4.64 -3.43 6.52
C ARG A 92 5.01 -2.17 5.78
N TRP A 93 5.27 -2.25 4.47
CA TRP A 93 5.55 -1.08 3.64
C TRP A 93 4.46 -0.02 3.74
N VAL A 94 3.20 -0.42 3.51
CA VAL A 94 2.06 0.50 3.51
C VAL A 94 1.82 1.09 4.89
N LEU A 95 1.86 0.27 5.94
CA LEU A 95 1.67 0.75 7.31
C LEU A 95 2.80 1.71 7.73
N ASN A 96 4.06 1.44 7.37
CA ASN A 96 5.18 2.36 7.64
C ASN A 96 5.00 3.72 6.95
N GLY A 97 4.52 3.71 5.70
CA GLY A 97 4.18 4.93 4.96
C GLY A 97 3.06 5.73 5.63
N LEU A 98 1.99 5.06 6.05
CA LEU A 98 0.88 5.69 6.77
C LEU A 98 1.30 6.22 8.15
N MET A 99 2.17 5.51 8.86
CA MET A 99 2.78 6.00 10.11
C MET A 99 3.57 7.29 9.90
N ARG A 100 4.29 7.43 8.78
CA ARG A 100 4.95 8.69 8.40
C ARG A 100 3.97 9.84 8.23
N LEU A 101 2.76 9.56 7.75
CA LEU A 101 1.69 10.53 7.55
C LEU A 101 0.87 10.79 8.83
N GLY A 102 1.27 10.20 9.97
CA GLY A 102 0.63 10.41 11.27
C GLY A 102 -0.47 9.41 11.62
N TRP A 103 -0.64 8.32 10.86
CA TRP A 103 -1.59 7.26 11.17
C TRP A 103 -1.00 6.23 12.12
N PHE A 104 -1.86 5.54 12.87
CA PHE A 104 -1.46 4.42 13.73
C PHE A 104 -0.42 4.77 14.79
N LEU A 105 -0.29 6.06 15.11
CA LEU A 105 0.52 6.58 16.19
C LEU A 105 -0.37 6.73 17.43
N GLY A 106 0.13 6.32 18.60
CA GLY A 106 -0.63 6.32 19.86
C GLY A 106 -0.42 5.03 20.66
N GLU A 107 -0.80 5.03 21.94
CA GLU A 107 -0.67 3.83 22.79
C GLU A 107 -1.58 2.69 22.30
N THR A 108 -2.83 3.03 21.97
CA THR A 108 -3.86 2.11 21.48
C THR A 108 -4.43 2.56 20.13
N PRO A 109 -3.65 2.48 19.04
CA PRO A 109 -4.11 2.93 17.73
C PRO A 109 -5.21 1.99 17.19
N GLU A 110 -6.27 2.56 16.62
CA GLU A 110 -7.20 1.82 15.78
C GLU A 110 -6.47 1.39 14.49
N LEU A 111 -6.31 0.08 14.31
CA LEU A 111 -5.62 -0.57 13.19
C LEU A 111 -6.61 -1.37 12.36
N PRO A 112 -6.42 -1.50 11.03
CA PRO A 112 -7.18 -2.45 10.23
C PRO A 112 -6.85 -3.90 10.62
N GLU A 113 -7.85 -4.76 10.57
CA GLU A 113 -7.68 -6.22 10.64
C GLU A 113 -7.37 -6.76 9.24
N PHE A 114 -6.41 -7.68 9.12
CA PHE A 114 -6.08 -8.36 7.86
C PHE A 114 -6.40 -9.85 7.93
N ARG A 115 -7.15 -10.31 6.94
CA ARG A 115 -7.37 -11.73 6.63
C ARG A 115 -6.60 -12.10 5.38
N LEU A 116 -5.51 -12.83 5.56
CA LEU A 116 -4.67 -13.26 4.46
C LEU A 116 -5.07 -14.67 4.06
N MET A 117 -5.48 -14.82 2.80
CA MET A 117 -6.09 -16.04 2.29
C MET A 117 -5.29 -16.60 1.12
N SER A 118 -5.34 -17.93 0.93
CA SER A 118 -4.76 -18.60 -0.23
C SER A 118 -5.87 -19.24 -1.07
N GLU A 119 -5.82 -19.08 -2.39
CA GLU A 119 -6.67 -19.87 -3.30
C GLU A 119 -6.27 -21.34 -3.34
N LYS A 120 -4.99 -21.64 -3.06
CA LYS A 120 -4.43 -22.98 -3.13
C LYS A 120 -4.36 -23.53 -1.73
N ILE A 121 -5.23 -24.48 -1.44
CA ILE A 121 -5.29 -25.19 -0.16
C ILE A 121 -5.20 -26.69 -0.44
N LYS A 122 -4.84 -27.50 0.56
CA LYS A 122 -4.50 -28.91 0.33
C LYS A 122 -5.60 -29.66 -0.44
N GLY A 123 -5.28 -30.07 -1.67
CA GLY A 123 -6.16 -30.88 -2.52
C GLY A 123 -7.36 -30.17 -3.14
N ARG A 124 -7.50 -28.84 -3.01
CA ARG A 124 -8.62 -28.08 -3.60
C ARG A 124 -8.22 -26.64 -3.91
N ARG A 125 -8.99 -26.00 -4.79
CA ARG A 125 -8.90 -24.55 -5.05
C ARG A 125 -10.13 -23.86 -4.46
N GLN A 126 -9.94 -22.67 -3.90
CA GLN A 126 -11.04 -21.80 -3.48
C GLN A 126 -10.98 -20.47 -4.22
N VAL A 127 -12.13 -19.81 -4.34
CA VAL A 127 -12.20 -18.40 -4.73
C VAL A 127 -11.97 -17.57 -3.47
N VAL A 128 -11.10 -16.56 -3.56
CA VAL A 128 -10.88 -15.58 -2.51
C VAL A 128 -11.44 -14.26 -3.03
N MET A 129 -12.52 -13.79 -2.41
CA MET A 129 -13.00 -12.43 -2.63
C MET A 129 -12.12 -11.49 -1.78
N MET A 130 -11.41 -10.60 -2.46
CA MET A 130 -10.66 -9.52 -1.82
C MET A 130 -11.61 -8.34 -1.57
N GLY A 131 -11.27 -7.50 -0.61
CA GLY A 131 -12.06 -6.33 -0.28
C GLY A 131 -11.90 -5.90 1.17
N HIS A 132 -12.54 -4.78 1.49
CA HIS A 132 -12.67 -4.24 2.83
C HIS A 132 -14.14 -4.26 3.28
N ALA A 133 -14.39 -4.71 4.50
CA ALA A 133 -15.70 -4.63 5.14
C ALA A 133 -15.56 -4.46 6.67
N ASP A 134 -16.21 -3.46 7.24
CA ASP A 134 -16.27 -3.21 8.70
C ASP A 134 -14.90 -3.24 9.40
N GLY A 135 -13.88 -2.66 8.77
CA GLY A 135 -12.51 -2.61 9.31
C GLY A 135 -11.66 -3.85 9.03
N VAL A 136 -12.22 -4.87 8.36
CA VAL A 136 -11.55 -6.10 7.96
C VAL A 136 -11.15 -6.04 6.50
N ILE A 137 -9.85 -6.14 6.23
CA ILE A 137 -9.25 -6.20 4.90
C ILE A 137 -8.94 -7.66 4.56
N THR A 138 -9.51 -8.18 3.47
CA THR A 138 -9.23 -9.53 2.98
C THR A 138 -8.33 -9.46 1.75
N LEU A 139 -7.17 -10.12 1.80
CA LEU A 139 -6.21 -10.17 0.71
C LEU A 139 -5.88 -11.60 0.32
N ASN A 140 -5.64 -11.80 -0.97
CA ASN A 140 -5.18 -13.06 -1.53
C ASN A 140 -3.66 -13.06 -1.67
N ILE A 141 -2.96 -13.97 -0.98
CA ILE A 141 -1.49 -14.03 -1.05
C ILE A 141 -0.97 -14.37 -2.45
N MET A 142 -1.82 -14.92 -3.31
CA MET A 142 -1.47 -15.18 -4.72
C MET A 142 -1.17 -13.89 -5.49
N GLU A 143 -1.60 -12.72 -5.02
CA GLU A 143 -1.23 -11.43 -5.64
C GLU A 143 0.26 -11.07 -5.46
N ALA A 144 0.99 -11.78 -4.57
CA ALA A 144 2.43 -11.64 -4.44
C ALA A 144 3.22 -12.52 -5.41
N ASP A 145 2.56 -13.45 -6.12
CA ASP A 145 3.20 -14.31 -7.12
C ASP A 145 3.40 -13.53 -8.43
N PRO A 146 4.63 -13.30 -8.90
CA PRO A 146 4.87 -12.53 -10.12
C PRO A 146 4.14 -13.08 -11.36
N ALA A 147 4.03 -14.40 -11.48
CA ALA A 147 3.33 -15.02 -12.60
C ALA A 147 1.82 -14.78 -12.53
N THR A 148 1.24 -14.80 -11.32
CA THR A 148 -0.17 -14.47 -11.10
C THR A 148 -0.44 -12.98 -11.30
N ALA A 149 0.43 -12.11 -10.81
CA ALA A 149 0.32 -10.67 -11.00
C ALA A 149 0.33 -10.30 -12.49
N ILE A 150 1.26 -10.84 -13.28
CA ILE A 150 1.33 -10.60 -14.73
C ILE A 150 0.07 -11.12 -15.44
N ARG A 151 -0.35 -12.36 -15.12
CA ARG A 151 -1.55 -12.95 -15.73
C ARG A 151 -2.79 -12.11 -15.44
N ARG A 152 -3.02 -11.74 -14.17
CA ARG A 152 -4.19 -10.93 -13.77
C ARG A 152 -4.14 -9.53 -14.36
N LYS A 153 -2.96 -8.93 -14.40
CA LYS A 153 -2.74 -7.64 -15.07
C LYS A 153 -3.23 -7.68 -16.53
N GLN A 154 -2.99 -8.77 -17.24
CA GLN A 154 -3.47 -8.97 -18.62
C GLN A 154 -4.97 -9.31 -18.68
N GLU A 155 -5.48 -10.12 -17.75
CA GLU A 155 -6.89 -10.52 -17.68
C GLU A 155 -7.82 -9.31 -17.40
N PHE A 156 -7.37 -8.36 -16.57
CA PHE A 156 -8.15 -7.20 -16.12
C PHE A 156 -7.71 -5.87 -16.75
N ASP A 157 -6.81 -5.89 -17.74
CA ASP A 157 -6.23 -4.71 -18.41
C ASP A 157 -5.73 -3.61 -17.44
N GLU A 158 -5.16 -4.03 -16.31
CA GLU A 158 -4.71 -3.10 -15.28
C GLU A 158 -3.31 -2.55 -15.60
N PRO A 159 -3.07 -1.24 -15.50
CA PRO A 159 -1.75 -0.66 -15.79
C PRO A 159 -0.68 -1.06 -14.75
N ILE A 160 -1.08 -1.22 -13.48
CA ILE A 160 -0.20 -1.60 -12.37
C ILE A 160 -0.96 -2.60 -11.49
N ARG A 161 -0.42 -3.82 -11.35
CA ARG A 161 -0.90 -4.79 -10.37
C ARG A 161 0.25 -5.23 -9.47
N SER A 162 0.19 -4.85 -8.20
CA SER A 162 1.20 -5.22 -7.20
C SER A 162 0.55 -5.42 -5.85
N MET A 163 1.17 -6.25 -5.01
CA MET A 163 0.68 -6.46 -3.64
C MET A 163 0.65 -5.15 -2.84
N ILE A 164 1.62 -4.25 -3.02
CA ILE A 164 1.62 -2.92 -2.38
C ILE A 164 0.40 -2.11 -2.83
N GLY A 165 0.08 -2.15 -4.12
CA GLY A 165 -1.11 -1.49 -4.68
C GLY A 165 -2.40 -1.99 -4.03
N HIS A 166 -2.62 -3.31 -3.98
CA HIS A 166 -3.81 -3.88 -3.34
C HIS A 166 -3.89 -3.55 -1.85
N VAL A 167 -2.79 -3.68 -1.10
CA VAL A 167 -2.80 -3.31 0.32
C VAL A 167 -3.18 -1.83 0.48
N ARG A 168 -2.68 -0.93 -0.36
CA ARG A 168 -3.04 0.50 -0.32
C ARG A 168 -4.50 0.73 -0.64
N HIS A 169 -5.01 0.10 -1.70
CA HIS A 169 -6.40 0.20 -2.12
C HIS A 169 -7.34 -0.21 -0.98
N GLU A 170 -7.15 -1.40 -0.42
CA GLU A 170 -8.01 -1.88 0.67
C GLU A 170 -7.84 -1.07 1.96
N THR A 171 -6.61 -0.62 2.25
CA THR A 171 -6.38 0.27 3.39
C THR A 171 -7.02 1.64 3.17
N ALA A 172 -7.15 2.11 1.93
CA ALA A 172 -7.82 3.37 1.64
C ALA A 172 -9.33 3.29 1.94
N HIS A 173 -9.99 2.15 1.73
CA HIS A 173 -11.37 1.94 2.20
C HIS A 173 -11.47 2.01 3.72
N PHE A 174 -10.56 1.34 4.44
CA PHE A 174 -10.50 1.45 5.90
C PHE A 174 -10.35 2.91 6.37
N LEU A 175 -9.46 3.67 5.72
CA LEU A 175 -9.21 5.07 6.05
C LEU A 175 -10.39 5.98 5.68
N HIS A 176 -11.12 5.70 4.60
CA HIS A 176 -12.35 6.40 4.24
C HIS A 176 -13.35 6.36 5.40
N ASP A 177 -13.65 5.15 5.89
CA ASP A 177 -14.64 4.95 6.94
C ASP A 177 -14.22 5.65 8.23
N ARG A 178 -12.94 5.54 8.57
CA ARG A 178 -12.36 6.21 9.73
C ARG A 178 -12.42 7.72 9.61
N LEU A 179 -12.05 8.29 8.46
CA LEU A 179 -12.15 9.73 8.19
C LEU A 179 -13.60 10.20 8.24
N GLY A 180 -14.54 9.42 7.71
CA GLY A 180 -15.97 9.74 7.76
C GLY A 180 -16.53 9.80 9.18
N ARG A 181 -16.02 8.96 10.10
CA ARG A 181 -16.36 9.01 11.53
C ARG A 181 -15.66 10.13 12.28
N GLU A 182 -14.37 10.34 12.04
CA GLU A 182 -13.53 11.24 12.83
C GLU A 182 -13.56 12.70 12.35
N GLN A 183 -13.91 12.96 11.09
CA GLN A 183 -13.75 14.28 10.45
C GLN A 183 -15.06 14.76 9.81
N PRO A 184 -15.84 15.65 10.46
CA PRO A 184 -17.15 16.07 9.97
C PRO A 184 -17.16 16.67 8.55
N GLY A 185 -16.05 17.28 8.11
CA GLY A 185 -15.93 17.88 6.78
C GLY A 185 -15.53 16.92 5.66
N PHE A 186 -15.13 15.68 5.97
CA PHE A 186 -14.61 14.74 4.97
C PHE A 186 -15.70 14.29 3.99
N LEU A 187 -16.79 13.71 4.49
CA LEU A 187 -17.85 13.15 3.63
C LEU A 187 -18.54 14.20 2.73
N PRO A 188 -18.84 15.43 3.20
CA PRO A 188 -19.36 16.47 2.31
C PRO A 188 -18.38 16.83 1.18
N ALA A 189 -17.09 16.97 1.49
CA ALA A 189 -16.07 17.30 0.51
C ALA A 189 -15.80 16.13 -0.46
N PHE A 190 -15.82 14.90 0.06
CA PHE A 190 -15.77 13.67 -0.72
C PHE A 190 -16.89 13.64 -1.76
N ARG A 191 -18.14 13.80 -1.33
CA ARG A 191 -19.31 13.72 -2.23
C ARG A 191 -19.31 14.79 -3.30
N ASN A 192 -18.76 15.96 -2.99
CA ASN A 192 -18.61 17.04 -3.96
C ASN A 192 -17.59 16.71 -5.05
N LEU A 193 -16.54 15.93 -4.75
CA LEU A 193 -15.43 15.68 -5.67
C LEU A 193 -15.47 14.28 -6.33
N MET A 194 -15.68 13.23 -5.53
CA MET A 194 -15.67 11.83 -5.96
C MET A 194 -17.06 11.34 -6.37
N GLY A 195 -18.13 11.95 -5.84
CA GLY A 195 -19.51 11.53 -6.04
C GLY A 195 -20.13 10.87 -4.81
N ASP A 196 -21.40 10.48 -4.91
CA ASP A 196 -22.18 9.96 -3.78
C ASP A 196 -21.90 8.47 -3.52
N GLU A 197 -21.14 8.18 -2.47
CA GLU A 197 -20.75 6.83 -2.08
C GLU A 197 -21.90 5.98 -1.54
N ARG A 198 -23.08 6.59 -1.30
CA ARG A 198 -24.27 5.88 -0.83
C ARG A 198 -25.03 5.17 -1.95
N ALA A 199 -24.58 5.30 -3.20
CA ALA A 199 -25.10 4.50 -4.30
C ALA A 199 -24.94 3.00 -3.98
N ASP A 200 -25.84 2.16 -4.51
CA ASP A 200 -25.74 0.72 -4.27
C ASP A 200 -24.48 0.18 -4.94
N TYR A 201 -23.57 -0.33 -4.11
CA TYR A 201 -22.26 -0.82 -4.55
C TYR A 201 -22.38 -2.04 -5.46
N GLY A 202 -23.32 -2.96 -5.16
CA GLY A 202 -23.54 -4.17 -5.94
C GLY A 202 -24.07 -3.84 -7.34
N GLU A 203 -25.12 -3.03 -7.42
CA GLU A 203 -25.68 -2.57 -8.68
C GLU A 203 -24.68 -1.76 -9.52
N ALA A 204 -23.82 -0.98 -8.87
CA ALA A 204 -22.77 -0.22 -9.54
C ALA A 204 -21.71 -1.13 -10.18
N LEU A 205 -21.24 -2.16 -9.45
CA LEU A 205 -20.30 -3.15 -9.97
C LEU A 205 -20.93 -4.01 -11.08
N GLU A 206 -22.17 -4.46 -10.92
CA GLU A 206 -22.88 -5.21 -11.96
C GLU A 206 -22.95 -4.40 -13.27
N ARG A 207 -23.33 -3.13 -13.18
CA ARG A 207 -23.34 -2.22 -14.32
C ARG A 207 -21.95 -2.06 -14.95
N TYR A 208 -20.90 -1.91 -14.13
CA TYR A 208 -19.53 -1.79 -14.63
C TYR A 208 -19.08 -3.05 -15.38
N TYR A 209 -19.34 -4.25 -14.84
CA TYR A 209 -18.96 -5.50 -15.52
C TYR A 209 -19.78 -5.78 -16.79
N ASP A 210 -21.02 -5.27 -16.88
CA ASP A 210 -21.86 -5.41 -18.07
C ASP A 210 -21.52 -4.38 -19.17
N GLN A 211 -21.25 -3.13 -18.79
CA GLN A 211 -21.15 -2.00 -19.72
C GLN A 211 -19.75 -1.42 -19.87
N GLY A 212 -18.83 -1.78 -18.98
CA GLY A 212 -17.50 -1.16 -18.86
C GLY A 212 -17.55 0.22 -18.21
N PRO A 213 -16.41 0.93 -18.17
CA PRO A 213 -16.34 2.29 -17.64
C PRO A 213 -17.08 3.28 -18.57
N PRO A 214 -17.60 4.40 -18.02
CA PRO A 214 -18.26 5.43 -18.83
C PRO A 214 -17.30 6.02 -19.88
N PRO A 215 -17.79 6.42 -21.08
CA PRO A 215 -16.96 7.07 -22.08
C PRO A 215 -16.28 8.34 -21.54
N GLY A 216 -14.98 8.51 -21.83
CA GLY A 216 -14.20 9.65 -21.33
C GLY A 216 -13.79 9.53 -19.87
N TRP A 217 -13.88 8.34 -19.25
CA TRP A 217 -13.42 8.11 -17.89
C TRP A 217 -11.95 8.55 -17.69
N GLN A 218 -11.10 8.43 -18.72
CA GLN A 218 -9.67 8.80 -18.68
C GLN A 218 -9.44 10.27 -18.31
N ASP A 219 -10.41 11.14 -18.59
CA ASP A 219 -10.31 12.56 -18.28
C ASP A 219 -10.60 12.84 -16.80
N THR A 220 -11.24 11.91 -16.09
CA THR A 220 -11.80 12.13 -14.75
C THR A 220 -11.38 11.11 -13.69
N HIS A 221 -10.97 9.91 -14.08
CA HIS A 221 -10.65 8.79 -13.19
C HIS A 221 -9.26 8.23 -13.50
N ILE A 222 -8.55 7.81 -12.46
CA ILE A 222 -7.17 7.33 -12.55
C ILE A 222 -7.06 5.94 -13.20
N SER A 223 -8.13 5.15 -13.14
CA SER A 223 -8.24 3.81 -13.74
C SER A 223 -9.69 3.54 -14.19
N GLU A 224 -9.89 2.49 -15.00
CA GLU A 224 -11.24 2.06 -15.40
C GLU A 224 -12.10 1.68 -14.20
N TYR A 225 -11.49 0.93 -13.26
CA TYR A 225 -12.16 0.44 -12.08
C TYR A 225 -12.54 1.57 -11.11
N ALA A 226 -11.74 2.64 -11.03
CA ALA A 226 -12.09 3.85 -10.29
C ALA A 226 -13.45 4.44 -10.73
N ALA A 227 -13.83 4.29 -12.00
CA ALA A 227 -15.11 4.79 -12.51
C ALA A 227 -16.31 3.90 -12.16
N ALA A 228 -16.09 2.74 -11.54
CA ALA A 228 -17.17 1.81 -11.18
C ALA A 228 -18.04 2.35 -10.03
N HIS A 229 -17.44 2.97 -9.01
CA HIS A 229 -18.13 3.49 -7.84
C HIS A 229 -17.30 4.58 -7.13
N PRO A 230 -17.90 5.60 -6.47
CA PRO A 230 -17.15 6.65 -5.76
C PRO A 230 -16.18 6.13 -4.69
N HIS A 231 -16.52 5.03 -4.00
CA HIS A 231 -15.57 4.36 -3.09
C HIS A 231 -14.32 3.84 -3.80
N GLU A 232 -14.45 3.32 -5.02
CA GLU A 232 -13.33 2.83 -5.83
C GLU A 232 -12.49 3.98 -6.36
N ASP A 233 -13.13 5.07 -6.79
CA ASP A 233 -12.44 6.30 -7.19
C ASP A 233 -11.54 6.84 -6.08
N TRP A 234 -12.05 6.83 -4.83
CA TRP A 234 -11.25 7.15 -3.67
C TRP A 234 -10.11 6.16 -3.43
N ALA A 235 -10.39 4.85 -3.42
CA ALA A 235 -9.39 3.86 -3.09
C ALA A 235 -8.23 3.86 -4.11
N GLU A 236 -8.54 3.97 -5.39
CA GLU A 236 -7.58 4.08 -6.49
C GLU A 236 -6.81 5.41 -6.45
N SER A 237 -7.49 6.54 -6.22
CA SER A 237 -6.85 7.85 -6.10
C SER A 237 -5.93 7.93 -4.88
N ALA A 238 -6.35 7.38 -3.74
CA ALA A 238 -5.56 7.32 -2.52
C ALA A 238 -4.37 6.37 -2.65
N ALA A 239 -4.54 5.21 -3.29
CA ALA A 239 -3.44 4.31 -3.57
C ALA A 239 -2.38 4.98 -4.45
N ASN A 240 -2.79 5.68 -5.50
CA ASN A 240 -1.89 6.43 -6.38
C ASN A 240 -1.23 7.62 -5.67
N ALA A 241 -1.95 8.35 -4.82
CA ALA A 241 -1.38 9.37 -3.95
C ALA A 241 -0.25 8.81 -3.08
N LEU A 242 -0.43 7.63 -2.49
CA LEU A 242 0.60 6.97 -1.68
C LEU A 242 1.77 6.43 -2.54
N HIS A 243 1.52 5.99 -3.78
CA HIS A 243 2.60 5.66 -4.74
C HIS A 243 3.48 6.87 -5.00
N LEU A 244 2.87 8.02 -5.31
CA LEU A 244 3.56 9.25 -5.64
C LEU A 244 4.31 9.85 -4.45
N GLU A 245 3.72 9.83 -3.25
CA GLU A 245 4.39 10.22 -2.00
C GLU A 245 5.64 9.37 -1.74
N ASP A 246 5.53 8.04 -1.85
CA ASP A 246 6.69 7.16 -1.64
C ASP A 246 7.75 7.32 -2.73
N LEU A 247 7.36 7.59 -3.97
CA LEU A 247 8.28 7.84 -5.07
C LEU A 247 9.06 9.15 -4.86
N ALA A 248 8.36 10.24 -4.55
CA ALA A 248 8.97 11.54 -4.24
C ALA A 248 9.92 11.45 -3.04
N GLN A 249 9.50 10.77 -1.96
CA GLN A 249 10.35 10.55 -0.80
C GLN A 249 11.59 9.74 -1.15
N SER A 250 11.46 8.68 -1.95
CA SER A 250 12.60 7.83 -2.33
C SER A 250 13.60 8.58 -3.19
N ALA A 251 13.13 9.44 -4.11
CA ALA A 251 14.00 10.34 -4.87
C ALA A 251 14.77 11.29 -3.93
N ALA A 252 14.08 11.92 -2.97
CA ALA A 252 14.70 12.83 -2.00
C ALA A 252 15.76 12.13 -1.13
N GLU A 253 15.48 10.94 -0.62
CA GLU A 253 16.39 10.14 0.22
C GLU A 253 17.68 9.73 -0.50
N LEU A 254 17.61 9.57 -1.83
CA LEU A 254 18.75 9.25 -2.68
C LEU A 254 19.48 10.50 -3.18
N GLY A 255 19.03 11.70 -2.80
CA GLY A 255 19.58 12.96 -3.29
C GLY A 255 19.27 13.23 -4.76
N ILE A 256 18.30 12.51 -5.35
CA ILE A 256 17.84 12.74 -6.73
C ILE A 256 16.98 14.01 -6.71
N ARG A 257 17.50 15.06 -7.35
CA ARG A 257 16.76 16.32 -7.50
C ARG A 257 15.80 16.20 -8.68
N VAL A 258 14.51 16.36 -8.39
CA VAL A 258 13.44 16.41 -9.39
C VAL A 258 12.80 17.80 -9.34
N GLU A 259 12.58 18.38 -10.52
CA GLU A 259 11.93 19.68 -10.66
C GLU A 259 10.42 19.57 -10.39
N GLY A 260 9.85 20.60 -9.78
CA GLY A 260 8.42 20.67 -9.47
C GLY A 260 8.11 21.62 -8.30
N GLU A 261 7.07 22.43 -8.45
CA GLU A 261 6.65 23.42 -7.44
C GLU A 261 6.02 22.71 -6.23
N THR A 262 5.14 21.76 -6.49
CA THR A 262 4.45 20.95 -5.49
C THR A 262 5.10 19.57 -5.30
N MET A 263 4.71 18.86 -4.24
CA MET A 263 5.13 17.46 -4.05
C MET A 263 4.66 16.58 -5.21
N LEU A 264 3.44 16.80 -5.69
CA LEU A 264 2.86 16.03 -6.79
C LEU A 264 3.62 16.27 -8.10
N ASP A 265 4.03 17.50 -8.40
CA ASP A 265 4.84 17.81 -9.58
C ASP A 265 6.17 17.03 -9.54
N ARG A 266 6.84 17.05 -8.39
CA ARG A 266 8.09 16.32 -8.19
C ARG A 266 7.89 14.81 -8.33
N ALA A 267 6.80 14.27 -7.79
CA ALA A 267 6.47 12.85 -7.91
C ALA A 267 6.19 12.44 -9.36
N GLN A 268 5.45 13.27 -10.11
CA GLN A 268 5.18 13.06 -11.54
C GLN A 268 6.49 13.08 -12.36
N THR A 269 7.35 14.08 -12.14
CA THR A 269 8.67 14.15 -12.77
C THR A 269 9.52 12.92 -12.45
N ALA A 270 9.52 12.47 -11.18
CA ALA A 270 10.19 11.24 -10.78
C ALA A 270 9.63 10.00 -11.49
N GLY A 271 8.30 9.90 -11.63
CA GLY A 271 7.62 8.80 -12.33
C GLY A 271 7.99 8.74 -13.80
N ILE A 272 7.99 9.88 -14.49
CA ILE A 272 8.43 9.98 -15.89
C ILE A 272 9.89 9.55 -16.02
N GLY A 273 10.77 10.04 -15.13
CA GLY A 273 12.19 9.67 -15.11
C GLY A 273 12.39 8.16 -14.90
N LEU A 274 11.66 7.57 -13.95
CA LEU A 274 11.70 6.15 -13.68
C LEU A 274 11.24 5.32 -14.89
N ASN A 275 10.13 5.70 -15.53
CA ASN A 275 9.66 5.05 -16.75
C ASN A 275 10.72 5.14 -17.87
N HIS A 276 11.33 6.31 -18.06
CA HIS A 276 12.39 6.50 -19.06
C HIS A 276 13.61 5.60 -18.80
N MET A 277 14.05 5.48 -17.55
CA MET A 277 15.15 4.59 -17.15
C MET A 277 14.81 3.11 -17.39
N CYS A 278 13.58 2.70 -17.05
CA CYS A 278 13.11 1.33 -17.29
C CYS A 278 13.05 1.00 -18.79
N ARG A 279 12.53 1.91 -19.62
CA ARG A 279 12.50 1.74 -21.08
C ARG A 279 13.90 1.59 -21.67
N ALA A 280 14.90 2.32 -21.16
CA ALA A 280 16.29 2.19 -21.59
C ALA A 280 16.88 0.79 -21.30
N LEU A 281 16.32 0.05 -20.34
CA LEU A 281 16.69 -1.32 -19.99
C LEU A 281 15.74 -2.37 -20.59
N GLY A 282 14.82 -1.96 -21.48
CA GLY A 282 13.80 -2.83 -22.06
C GLY A 282 12.76 -3.33 -21.05
N GLN A 283 12.59 -2.63 -19.93
CA GLN A 283 11.58 -2.93 -18.91
C GLN A 283 10.29 -2.12 -19.16
N PRO A 284 9.12 -2.65 -18.81
CA PRO A 284 7.87 -1.91 -18.88
C PRO A 284 7.86 -0.72 -17.93
N ASP A 285 6.97 0.24 -18.18
CA ASP A 285 6.77 1.39 -17.31
C ASP A 285 6.24 0.94 -15.93
N PRO A 286 6.97 1.21 -14.84
CA PRO A 286 6.49 0.90 -13.49
C PRO A 286 5.38 1.83 -13.01
N TYR A 287 5.25 3.04 -13.58
CA TYR A 287 4.16 3.96 -13.28
C TYR A 287 3.56 4.58 -14.55
N PRO A 288 2.75 3.84 -15.34
CA PRO A 288 2.19 4.31 -16.62
C PRO A 288 0.91 5.13 -16.48
N MET A 289 0.60 5.66 -15.29
CA MET A 289 -0.68 6.31 -15.01
C MET A 289 -0.78 7.68 -15.68
N VAL A 290 -1.96 7.99 -16.24
CA VAL A 290 -2.29 9.30 -16.78
C VAL A 290 -2.97 10.13 -15.70
N ILE A 291 -2.37 11.28 -15.35
CA ILE A 291 -2.92 12.18 -14.34
C ILE A 291 -3.48 13.41 -15.05
N SER A 292 -4.77 13.35 -15.40
CA SER A 292 -5.53 14.49 -15.92
C SER A 292 -5.69 15.59 -14.85
N PRO A 293 -6.14 16.80 -15.20
CA PRO A 293 -6.43 17.85 -14.20
C PRO A 293 -7.42 17.41 -13.11
N ALA A 294 -8.49 16.69 -13.48
CA ALA A 294 -9.47 16.19 -12.50
C ALA A 294 -8.89 15.08 -11.61
N VAL A 295 -8.10 14.16 -12.18
CA VAL A 295 -7.40 13.13 -11.41
C VAL A 295 -6.38 13.74 -10.45
N ARG A 296 -5.68 14.79 -10.87
CA ARG A 296 -4.79 15.57 -10.00
C ARG A 296 -5.54 16.13 -8.80
N GLU A 297 -6.69 16.76 -9.01
CA GLU A 297 -7.52 17.32 -7.92
C GLU A 297 -7.90 16.23 -6.91
N LYS A 298 -8.29 15.04 -7.38
CA LYS A 298 -8.60 13.87 -6.54
C LYS A 298 -7.41 13.33 -5.77
N ILE A 299 -6.23 13.27 -6.39
CA ILE A 299 -4.98 12.87 -5.71
C ILE A 299 -4.59 13.90 -4.65
N GLU A 300 -4.66 15.20 -4.96
CA GLU A 300 -4.38 16.28 -4.02
C GLU A 300 -5.37 16.26 -2.85
N PHE A 301 -6.65 16.00 -3.13
CA PHE A 301 -7.67 15.77 -2.11
C PHE A 301 -7.27 14.61 -1.19
N ALA A 302 -6.97 13.43 -1.75
CA ALA A 302 -6.56 12.26 -0.97
C ALA A 302 -5.33 12.56 -0.10
N LEU A 303 -4.27 13.16 -0.67
CA LEU A 303 -3.08 13.57 0.08
C LEU A 303 -3.42 14.53 1.22
N SER A 304 -4.31 15.49 0.96
CA SER A 304 -4.73 16.45 1.98
C SER A 304 -5.44 15.76 3.15
N TRP A 305 -6.21 14.68 2.92
CA TRP A 305 -6.91 13.90 3.95
C TRP A 305 -6.05 12.84 4.64
N LEU A 306 -5.08 12.29 3.93
CA LEU A 306 -4.19 11.27 4.46
C LEU A 306 -3.01 11.86 5.25
N ASP A 307 -2.53 13.07 4.95
CA ASP A 307 -1.44 13.67 5.73
C ASP A 307 -1.96 14.35 7.01
N ARG A 308 -2.04 13.59 8.11
CA ARG A 308 -2.52 14.11 9.41
C ARG A 308 -1.57 15.14 10.02
N ARG A 309 -0.29 15.16 9.61
CA ARG A 309 0.69 16.15 10.11
C ARG A 309 0.36 17.57 9.67
N ARG A 310 -0.37 17.72 8.55
CA ARG A 310 -0.81 19.02 8.03
C ARG A 310 -2.12 19.52 8.67
N ARG A 311 -2.73 18.70 9.53
CA ARG A 311 -4.07 18.92 10.12
C ARG A 311 -4.05 19.11 11.63
N GLY A 312 -2.87 18.93 12.25
CA GLY A 312 -2.61 19.12 13.66
C GLY A 312 -1.92 20.43 13.95
#